data_AF-A0A382VUD8-F1
#
_entry.id   AF-A0A382VUD8-F1
#
_cell.length_a   1.000
_cell.length_b   1.000
_cell.length_c   1.000
_cell.angle_alpha   90.00
_cell.angle_beta   90.00
_cell.angle_gamma   90.00
#
_symmetry.space_group_name_H-M   'P 1'
#
loop_
_entity.id
_entity.type
_entity.pdbx_description
1 polymer ?
#
loop_
_entity_poly.entity_id
_entity_poly.type
_entity_poly.pdbx_seq_one_letter_code
_entity_poly.pdbx_strand_id
1 'polypeptide(L)'
;MVRNIIISLCLILLFGCKELYFKYPQPRGGKVFNGNLKQMFISAIPTTINSNGRNSILNDIVNDTLQYIAMNNNRTQIELELQFFNGITILEKFNIQSTIDSFLTLIVFGENDGSIILEKENIICINQKNEKDDSIFKIPFIFERNRKNNDLRVVMNPFMLETEDLDNMKDELNIIKYYDNDSSKVYVADPSYMSFRKYLKGIYEYSFTDILITELFDQFEKRVELDSIKYKNIKGLINFKEIKNLGLDYINWLQPPH
;
A
#
# COMPACT_ATOMS: atom_id res chain seq x y z
N MET A 1 -21.29 4.12 -0.51
CA MET A 1 -21.47 5.37 0.26
C MET A 1 -20.31 5.66 1.21
N VAL A 2 -19.81 4.69 1.98
CA VAL A 2 -18.65 4.87 2.88
C VAL A 2 -17.39 5.35 2.15
N ARG A 3 -17.15 4.83 0.93
CA ARG A 3 -16.01 5.20 0.07
C ARG A 3 -15.91 6.70 -0.26
N ASN A 4 -17.03 7.42 -0.33
CA ASN A 4 -17.04 8.87 -0.61
C ASN A 4 -16.92 9.72 0.66
N ILE A 5 -17.31 9.19 1.82
CA ILE A 5 -17.18 9.87 3.11
C ILE A 5 -15.71 9.91 3.55
N ILE A 6 -14.96 8.82 3.28
CA ILE A 6 -13.52 8.74 3.54
C ILE A 6 -12.76 9.81 2.73
N ILE A 7 -13.03 9.91 1.41
CA ILE A 7 -12.41 10.92 0.53
C ILE A 7 -12.72 12.36 1.00
N SER A 8 -13.92 12.60 1.52
CA SER A 8 -14.33 13.94 1.99
C SER A 8 -13.73 14.31 3.35
N LEU A 9 -13.45 13.33 4.23
CA LEU A 9 -12.70 13.56 5.49
C LEU A 9 -11.20 13.78 5.23
N CYS A 10 -10.64 13.15 4.20
CA CYS A 10 -9.24 13.36 3.78
C CYS A 10 -8.93 14.83 3.42
N LEU A 11 -9.89 15.59 2.86
CA LEU A 11 -9.68 16.99 2.43
C LEU A 11 -9.71 18.01 3.57
N ILE A 12 -10.37 17.70 4.69
CA ILE A 12 -10.57 18.64 5.82
C ILE A 12 -9.35 18.64 6.78
N LEU A 13 -8.51 17.61 6.73
CA LEU A 13 -7.43 17.34 7.69
C LEU A 13 -6.01 17.65 7.16
N LEU A 14 -5.86 18.15 5.92
CA LEU A 14 -4.55 18.48 5.31
C LEU A 14 -4.03 19.89 5.64
N PHE A 15 -4.58 20.57 6.65
CA PHE A 15 -4.11 21.90 7.07
C PHE A 15 -2.75 21.78 7.76
N GLY A 16 -1.65 21.92 7.02
CA GLY A 16 -0.28 21.99 7.56
C GLY A 16 0.75 21.17 6.78
N CYS A 17 0.28 20.16 6.04
CA CYS A 17 1.13 19.31 5.21
C CYS A 17 1.55 20.03 3.92
N LYS A 18 2.76 19.72 3.44
CA LYS A 18 3.36 20.18 2.21
C LYS A 18 3.75 18.97 1.37
N GLU A 19 3.36 19.01 0.11
CA GLU A 19 3.83 18.04 -0.87
C GLU A 19 5.24 18.44 -1.32
N LEU A 20 6.17 17.47 -1.30
CA LEU A 20 7.53 17.62 -1.79
C LEU A 20 7.65 16.98 -3.18
N TYR A 21 8.06 17.79 -4.16
CA TYR A 21 8.30 17.37 -5.54
C TYR A 21 9.79 17.12 -5.78
N PHE A 22 10.14 16.59 -6.95
CA PHE A 22 11.51 16.26 -7.34
C PHE A 22 11.87 16.91 -8.67
N LYS A 23 13.08 17.44 -8.77
CA LYS A 23 13.60 18.01 -10.02
C LYS A 23 13.84 16.96 -11.11
N TYR A 24 14.12 15.73 -10.70
CA TYR A 24 14.38 14.61 -11.58
C TYR A 24 13.64 13.37 -11.09
N PRO A 25 13.24 12.46 -11.99
CA PRO A 25 12.70 11.16 -11.60
C PRO A 25 13.68 10.42 -10.68
N GLN A 26 13.15 9.85 -9.61
CA GLN A 26 13.89 9.05 -8.64
C GLN A 26 13.65 7.57 -8.86
N PRO A 27 14.56 6.69 -8.40
CA PRO A 27 15.82 7.02 -7.74
C PRO A 27 16.89 7.53 -8.73
N ARG A 28 17.65 8.56 -8.32
CA ARG A 28 18.72 9.14 -9.15
C ARG A 28 19.74 8.08 -9.59
N GLY A 29 20.03 8.03 -10.90
CA GLY A 29 20.88 7.02 -11.52
C GLY A 29 20.30 5.61 -11.47
N GLY A 30 18.99 5.48 -11.35
CA GLY A 30 18.23 4.27 -11.65
C GLY A 30 18.04 4.10 -13.15
N LYS A 31 17.50 2.94 -13.55
CA LYS A 31 17.17 2.62 -14.93
C LYS A 31 15.66 2.46 -15.08
N VAL A 32 15.15 2.57 -16.30
CA VAL A 32 13.74 2.31 -16.58
C VAL A 32 13.38 0.88 -16.19
N PHE A 33 12.29 0.71 -15.46
CA PHE A 33 11.77 -0.59 -15.10
C PHE A 33 11.17 -1.27 -16.34
N ASN A 34 11.82 -2.34 -16.81
CA ASN A 34 11.35 -3.13 -17.96
C ASN A 34 10.57 -4.39 -17.55
N GLY A 35 10.26 -4.54 -16.25
CA GLY A 35 9.51 -5.68 -15.73
C GLY A 35 8.01 -5.50 -15.82
N ASN A 36 7.27 -6.52 -15.38
CA ASN A 36 5.82 -6.47 -15.25
C ASN A 36 5.44 -6.31 -13.77
N LEU A 37 4.81 -5.18 -13.41
CA LEU A 37 4.40 -4.88 -12.03
C LEU A 37 3.45 -5.96 -11.48
N LYS A 38 2.49 -6.40 -12.28
CA LYS A 38 1.50 -7.42 -11.93
C LYS A 38 2.19 -8.75 -11.57
N GLN A 39 3.16 -9.18 -12.37
CA GLN A 39 3.98 -10.35 -12.05
C GLN A 39 4.84 -10.15 -10.80
N MET A 40 5.37 -8.95 -10.60
CA MET A 40 6.13 -8.63 -9.39
C MET A 40 5.26 -8.81 -8.13
N PHE A 41 4.04 -8.27 -8.10
CA PHE A 41 3.11 -8.45 -6.99
C PHE A 41 2.74 -9.92 -6.78
N ILE A 42 2.39 -10.65 -7.84
CA ILE A 42 2.09 -12.09 -7.75
C ILE A 42 3.26 -12.87 -7.14
N SER A 43 4.49 -12.53 -7.53
CA SER A 43 5.70 -13.20 -7.02
C SER A 43 6.00 -12.89 -5.55
N ALA A 44 5.47 -11.78 -5.03
CA ALA A 44 5.67 -11.36 -3.65
C ALA A 44 4.73 -12.07 -2.67
N ILE A 45 3.64 -12.67 -3.16
CA ILE A 45 2.68 -13.39 -2.32
C ILE A 45 3.32 -14.69 -1.82
N PRO A 46 3.47 -14.88 -0.50
CA PRO A 46 3.99 -16.13 0.06
C PRO A 46 3.15 -17.35 -0.37
N THR A 47 3.77 -18.52 -0.45
CA THR A 47 3.07 -19.77 -0.78
C THR A 47 2.08 -20.18 0.31
N THR A 48 2.46 -20.00 1.58
CA THR A 48 1.63 -20.32 2.74
C THR A 48 1.84 -19.28 3.83
N ILE A 49 0.74 -18.84 4.45
CA ILE A 49 0.71 -17.97 5.62
C ILE A 49 -0.35 -18.55 6.56
N ASN A 50 -0.12 -18.51 7.87
CA ASN A 50 -1.13 -18.90 8.84
C ASN A 50 -1.01 -18.10 10.13
N SER A 51 -2.06 -18.15 10.95
CA SER A 51 -2.16 -17.47 12.23
C SER A 51 -1.23 -18.02 13.32
N ASN A 52 -0.55 -19.15 13.09
CA ASN A 52 0.48 -19.64 14.04
C ASN A 52 1.79 -18.85 13.93
N GLY A 53 1.99 -18.10 12.84
CA GLY A 53 3.15 -17.25 12.65
C GLY A 53 3.09 -16.01 13.53
N ARG A 54 4.03 -15.87 14.48
CA ARG A 54 4.07 -14.74 15.43
C ARG A 54 4.13 -13.35 14.79
N ASN A 55 4.63 -13.26 13.56
CA ASN A 55 4.78 -11.99 12.82
C ASN A 55 3.77 -11.88 11.65
N SER A 56 2.69 -12.66 11.65
CA SER A 56 1.65 -12.59 10.64
C SER A 56 0.48 -11.78 11.17
N ILE A 57 -0.04 -10.84 10.37
CA ILE A 57 -1.32 -10.15 10.65
C ILE A 57 -2.47 -11.15 10.86
N LEU A 58 -2.39 -12.38 10.33
CA LEU A 58 -3.38 -13.42 10.60
C LEU A 58 -3.44 -13.83 12.08
N ASN A 59 -2.32 -13.72 12.81
CA ASN A 59 -2.27 -13.96 14.25
C ASN A 59 -3.03 -12.87 15.02
N ASP A 60 -3.00 -11.62 14.54
CA ASP A 60 -3.72 -10.50 15.16
C ASP A 60 -5.24 -10.56 14.88
N ILE A 61 -5.65 -11.33 13.87
CA ILE A 61 -7.07 -11.52 13.51
C ILE A 61 -7.72 -12.66 14.33
N VAL A 62 -6.96 -13.67 14.73
CA VAL A 62 -7.53 -14.80 15.49
C VAL A 62 -7.92 -14.38 16.90
N ASN A 63 -8.96 -15.00 17.43
CA ASN A 63 -9.50 -14.75 18.76
C ASN A 63 -10.24 -15.99 19.28
N ASP A 64 -10.95 -15.87 20.41
CA ASP A 64 -11.70 -16.97 21.00
C ASP A 64 -12.76 -17.58 20.05
N THR A 65 -13.22 -16.82 19.05
CA THR A 65 -14.21 -17.26 18.06
C THR A 65 -13.57 -17.82 16.79
N LEU A 66 -12.69 -17.06 16.15
CA LEU A 66 -11.93 -17.48 14.96
C LEU A 66 -10.55 -17.97 15.40
N GLN A 67 -10.40 -19.28 15.53
CA GLN A 67 -9.23 -19.88 16.19
C GLN A 67 -8.03 -20.06 15.27
N TYR A 68 -8.26 -20.22 13.96
CA TYR A 68 -7.18 -20.44 13.01
C TYR A 68 -7.53 -19.88 11.63
N ILE A 69 -6.51 -19.33 10.98
CA ILE A 69 -6.58 -18.81 9.62
C ILE A 69 -5.37 -19.32 8.86
N ALA A 70 -5.59 -19.83 7.65
CA ALA A 70 -4.51 -20.11 6.72
C ALA A 70 -4.81 -19.59 5.33
N MET A 71 -3.75 -19.15 4.67
CA MET A 71 -3.75 -18.75 3.28
C MET A 71 -2.77 -19.63 2.52
N ASN A 72 -3.26 -20.30 1.48
CA ASN A 72 -2.44 -21.10 0.59
C ASN A 72 -2.55 -20.57 -0.84
N ASN A 73 -1.41 -20.20 -1.41
CA ASN A 73 -1.27 -19.62 -2.74
C ASN A 73 -0.71 -20.66 -3.71
N ASN A 74 -1.47 -20.97 -4.77
CA ASN A 74 -1.06 -21.89 -5.84
C ASN A 74 -0.69 -21.17 -7.16
N ARG A 75 -0.38 -19.87 -7.10
CA ARG A 75 -0.09 -18.93 -8.20
C ARG A 75 -1.27 -18.50 -9.06
N THR A 76 -2.41 -19.19 -9.00
CA THR A 76 -3.64 -18.78 -9.70
C THR A 76 -4.74 -18.37 -8.73
N GLN A 77 -4.78 -19.02 -7.57
CA GLN A 77 -5.79 -18.84 -6.55
C GLN A 77 -5.14 -18.77 -5.17
N ILE A 78 -5.79 -18.01 -4.31
CA ILE A 78 -5.56 -18.01 -2.87
C ILE A 78 -6.71 -18.78 -2.23
N GLU A 79 -6.37 -19.83 -1.50
CA GLU A 79 -7.30 -20.58 -0.67
C GLU A 79 -7.21 -20.04 0.76
N LEU A 80 -8.32 -19.51 1.27
CA LEU A 80 -8.47 -19.01 2.63
C LEU A 80 -9.22 -20.05 3.45
N GLU A 81 -8.56 -20.58 4.47
CA GLU A 81 -9.13 -21.47 5.47
C GLU A 81 -9.38 -20.70 6.76
N LEU A 82 -10.57 -20.89 7.34
CA LEU A 82 -10.99 -20.30 8.61
C LEU A 82 -11.56 -21.42 9.50
N GLN A 83 -11.01 -21.60 10.69
CA GLN A 83 -11.52 -22.56 11.68
C GLN A 83 -12.08 -21.83 12.89
N PHE A 84 -13.29 -22.19 13.29
CA PHE A 84 -14.02 -21.57 14.38
C PHE A 84 -14.07 -22.47 15.61
N PHE A 85 -14.24 -21.86 16.78
CA PHE A 85 -14.32 -22.55 18.07
C PHE A 85 -15.39 -23.65 18.18
N ASN A 86 -16.44 -23.56 17.37
CA ASN A 86 -17.53 -24.52 17.31
C ASN A 86 -17.24 -25.71 16.36
N GLY A 87 -16.00 -25.83 15.86
CA GLY A 87 -15.58 -26.89 14.94
C GLY A 87 -15.97 -26.67 13.48
N ILE A 88 -16.57 -25.52 13.13
CA ILE A 88 -16.87 -25.17 11.75
C ILE A 88 -15.57 -24.77 11.05
N THR A 89 -15.38 -25.27 9.83
CA THR A 89 -14.31 -24.83 8.92
C THR A 89 -14.93 -24.26 7.65
N ILE A 90 -14.45 -23.08 7.23
CA ILE A 90 -14.81 -22.45 5.96
C ILE A 90 -13.58 -22.44 5.06
N LEU A 91 -13.78 -22.81 3.80
CA LEU A 91 -12.76 -22.78 2.76
C LEU A 91 -13.25 -21.89 1.61
N GLU A 92 -12.57 -20.77 1.39
CA GLU A 92 -12.84 -19.85 0.30
C GLU A 92 -11.71 -19.84 -0.72
N LYS A 93 -12.06 -19.60 -1.99
CA LYS A 93 -11.08 -19.43 -3.07
C LYS A 93 -11.22 -18.05 -3.69
N PHE A 94 -10.09 -17.37 -3.85
CA PHE A 94 -9.96 -16.07 -4.47
C PHE A 94 -9.06 -16.17 -5.68
N ASN A 95 -9.47 -15.56 -6.79
CA ASN A 95 -8.64 -15.49 -7.98
C ASN A 95 -7.57 -14.42 -7.75
N ILE A 96 -6.30 -14.82 -7.72
CA ILE A 96 -5.18 -13.89 -7.48
C ILE A 96 -5.22 -12.77 -8.51
N GLN A 97 -5.55 -13.12 -9.75
CA GLN A 97 -5.47 -12.16 -10.82
C GLN A 97 -6.43 -10.98 -10.60
N SER A 98 -7.67 -11.31 -10.25
CA SER A 98 -8.69 -10.33 -9.89
C SER A 98 -8.30 -9.52 -8.65
N THR A 99 -7.67 -10.14 -7.65
CA THR A 99 -7.24 -9.43 -6.43
C THR A 99 -6.12 -8.44 -6.74
N ILE A 100 -5.12 -8.83 -7.54
CA ILE A 100 -4.05 -7.94 -7.98
C ILE A 100 -4.59 -6.83 -8.88
N ASP A 101 -5.52 -7.12 -9.78
CA ASP A 101 -6.11 -6.09 -10.64
C ASP A 101 -6.94 -5.07 -9.83
N SER A 102 -7.68 -5.52 -8.80
CA SER A 102 -8.34 -4.65 -7.83
C SER A 102 -7.33 -3.73 -7.14
N PHE A 103 -6.24 -4.30 -6.63
CA PHE A 103 -5.17 -3.57 -5.96
C PHE A 103 -4.43 -2.59 -6.88
N LEU A 104 -4.09 -3.01 -8.09
CA LEU A 104 -3.46 -2.15 -9.09
C LEU A 104 -4.40 -1.04 -9.55
N THR A 105 -5.72 -1.25 -9.57
CA THR A 105 -6.66 -0.16 -9.84
C THR A 105 -6.68 0.90 -8.72
N LEU A 106 -6.30 0.51 -7.49
CA LEU A 106 -6.16 1.44 -6.36
C LEU A 106 -4.83 2.20 -6.37
N ILE A 107 -3.76 1.61 -6.92
CA ILE A 107 -2.38 2.13 -6.85
C ILE A 107 -1.88 2.69 -8.19
N VAL A 108 -2.31 2.13 -9.30
CA VAL A 108 -1.84 2.46 -10.64
C VAL A 108 -3.00 3.04 -11.44
N PHE A 109 -2.75 4.27 -11.86
CA PHE A 109 -3.61 5.15 -12.63
C PHE A 109 -4.10 4.50 -13.94
N GLY A 110 -5.23 5.02 -14.46
CA GLY A 110 -5.72 4.66 -15.79
C GLY A 110 -4.63 4.81 -16.86
N GLU A 111 -4.69 3.99 -17.90
CA GLU A 111 -3.62 3.66 -18.87
C GLU A 111 -2.89 4.82 -19.62
N ASN A 112 -3.10 6.10 -19.27
CA ASN A 112 -2.66 7.29 -20.02
C ASN A 112 -1.97 8.41 -19.19
N ASP A 113 -1.41 8.13 -18.03
CA ASP A 113 -0.95 9.15 -17.05
C ASP A 113 0.52 9.61 -17.20
N GLY A 114 1.28 9.09 -18.18
CA GLY A 114 2.64 9.60 -18.48
C GLY A 114 3.68 9.30 -17.38
N SER A 115 3.41 8.32 -16.52
CA SER A 115 4.29 7.90 -15.42
C SER A 115 5.61 7.26 -15.91
N ILE A 116 6.71 7.59 -15.24
CA ILE A 116 8.04 7.03 -15.45
C ILE A 116 8.38 6.11 -14.26
N ILE A 117 8.47 4.81 -14.52
CA ILE A 117 8.86 3.84 -13.49
C ILE A 117 10.37 3.63 -13.56
N LEU A 118 11.06 3.97 -12.48
CA LEU A 118 12.51 3.74 -12.36
C LEU A 118 12.79 2.69 -11.29
N GLU A 119 13.78 1.85 -11.56
CA GLU A 119 14.32 0.88 -10.62
C GLU A 119 15.80 1.13 -10.32
N LYS A 120 16.17 0.95 -9.05
CA LYS A 120 17.57 0.92 -8.61
C LYS A 120 17.71 -0.01 -7.43
N GLU A 121 18.59 -1.00 -7.58
CA GLU A 121 18.73 -2.11 -6.64
C GLU A 121 17.39 -2.84 -6.42
N ASN A 122 16.87 -2.83 -5.19
CA ASN A 122 15.59 -3.44 -4.81
C ASN A 122 14.45 -2.42 -4.71
N ILE A 123 14.68 -1.15 -5.07
CA ILE A 123 13.70 -0.06 -4.98
C ILE A 123 13.16 0.27 -6.37
N ILE A 124 11.83 0.34 -6.48
CA ILE A 124 11.10 0.76 -7.68
C ILE A 124 10.25 1.96 -7.29
N CYS A 125 10.36 3.05 -8.04
CA CYS A 125 9.59 4.26 -7.82
C CYS A 125 8.71 4.55 -9.04
N ILE A 126 7.43 4.85 -8.79
CA ILE A 126 6.55 5.41 -9.80
C ILE A 126 6.72 6.92 -9.74
N ASN A 127 7.24 7.54 -10.80
CA ASN A 127 7.38 8.99 -10.90
C ASN A 127 6.30 9.52 -11.84
N GLN A 128 5.55 10.52 -11.40
CA GLN A 128 4.57 11.18 -12.24
C GLN A 128 5.00 12.63 -12.43
N LYS A 129 4.78 13.18 -13.60
CA LYS A 129 4.90 14.62 -13.79
C LYS A 129 3.85 15.33 -12.94
N ASN A 130 4.19 16.49 -12.39
CA ASN A 130 3.20 17.33 -11.74
C ASN A 130 2.21 17.86 -12.81
N GLU A 131 0.93 17.93 -12.44
CA GLU A 131 -0.17 18.34 -13.32
C GLU A 131 -0.06 19.82 -13.73
N LYS A 132 0.50 20.67 -12.85
CA LYS A 132 0.67 22.11 -13.09
C LYS A 132 1.99 22.50 -13.74
N ASP A 133 3.00 21.66 -13.56
CA ASP A 133 4.36 21.92 -14.06
C ASP A 133 5.05 20.61 -14.38
N ASP A 134 5.20 20.32 -15.67
CA ASP A 134 5.70 19.05 -16.15
C ASP A 134 7.24 18.90 -16.03
N SER A 135 7.92 19.93 -15.52
CA SER A 135 9.35 19.95 -15.23
C SER A 135 9.71 19.35 -13.87
N ILE A 136 8.73 19.13 -13.00
CA ILE A 136 8.91 18.52 -11.68
C ILE A 136 8.08 17.24 -11.54
N PHE A 137 8.49 16.38 -10.63
CA PHE A 137 7.95 15.03 -10.47
C PHE A 137 7.40 14.80 -9.06
N LYS A 138 6.27 14.09 -8.97
CA LYS A 138 5.72 13.51 -7.74
C LYS A 138 6.00 12.02 -7.70
N ILE A 139 6.17 11.46 -6.50
CA ILE A 139 6.37 10.02 -6.29
C ILE A 139 5.24 9.51 -5.40
N PRO A 140 4.12 9.06 -5.99
CA PRO A 140 2.99 8.55 -5.22
C PRO A 140 3.27 7.18 -4.60
N PHE A 141 4.13 6.37 -5.22
CA PHE A 141 4.38 4.99 -4.77
C PHE A 141 5.83 4.58 -4.90
N ILE A 142 6.31 3.90 -3.88
CA ILE A 142 7.60 3.23 -3.87
C ILE A 142 7.37 1.77 -3.43
N PHE A 143 8.00 0.85 -4.17
CA PHE A 143 8.06 -0.55 -3.81
C PHE A 143 9.50 -0.93 -3.53
N GLU A 144 9.74 -1.59 -2.40
CA GLU A 144 11.05 -2.14 -2.08
C GLU A 144 10.95 -3.65 -1.87
N ARG A 145 11.66 -4.43 -2.70
CA ARG A 145 11.69 -5.89 -2.55
C ARG A 145 12.52 -6.28 -1.33
N ASN A 146 11.92 -7.05 -0.44
CA ASN A 146 12.64 -7.66 0.67
C ASN A 146 13.45 -8.85 0.16
N ARG A 147 14.78 -8.76 0.30
CA ARG A 147 15.71 -9.77 -0.22
C ARG A 147 15.63 -11.11 0.50
N LYS A 148 15.03 -11.19 1.68
CA LYS A 148 14.98 -12.40 2.51
C LYS A 148 13.75 -13.27 2.22
N ASN A 149 12.58 -12.66 2.07
CA ASN A 149 11.30 -13.38 1.94
C ASN A 149 10.56 -13.05 0.63
N ASN A 150 11.14 -12.24 -0.26
CA ASN A 150 10.55 -11.77 -1.52
C ASN A 150 9.25 -10.95 -1.38
N ASP A 151 8.84 -10.64 -0.16
CA ASP A 151 7.72 -9.74 0.09
C ASP A 151 8.04 -8.33 -0.41
N LEU A 152 7.00 -7.55 -0.69
CA LEU A 152 7.15 -6.18 -1.13
C LEU A 152 6.83 -5.25 0.03
N ARG A 153 7.80 -4.42 0.36
CA ARG A 153 7.54 -3.21 1.12
C ARG A 153 6.85 -2.21 0.20
N VAL A 154 5.69 -1.72 0.61
CA VAL A 154 4.90 -0.72 -0.10
C VAL A 154 4.92 0.56 0.71
N VAL A 155 5.27 1.66 0.04
CA VAL A 155 5.28 3.00 0.60
C VAL A 155 4.42 3.88 -0.28
N MET A 156 3.38 4.46 0.32
CA MET A 156 2.36 5.27 -0.36
C MET A 156 2.52 6.73 0.04
N ASN A 157 2.43 7.64 -0.93
CA ASN A 157 2.62 9.09 -0.80
C ASN A 157 3.76 9.50 0.16
N PRO A 158 4.99 8.94 0.01
CA PRO A 158 6.07 9.14 0.96
C PRO A 158 6.52 10.58 1.18
N PHE A 159 6.06 11.53 0.38
CA PHE A 159 6.55 12.91 0.34
C PHE A 159 5.47 13.94 0.61
N MET A 160 4.37 13.52 1.23
CA MET A 160 3.46 14.41 1.94
C MET A 160 4.02 14.60 3.34
N LEU A 161 4.58 15.77 3.64
CA LEU A 161 5.34 16.04 4.86
C LEU A 161 4.70 17.13 5.68
N GLU A 162 4.83 17.09 7.01
CA GLU A 162 4.56 18.28 7.82
C GLU A 162 5.60 19.38 7.54
N THR A 163 5.26 20.63 7.88
CA THR A 163 6.18 21.75 7.63
C THR A 163 7.48 21.61 8.44
N GLU A 164 7.41 21.08 9.66
CA GLU A 164 8.60 20.85 10.52
C GLU A 164 9.52 19.77 9.94
N ASP A 165 8.96 18.64 9.47
CA ASP A 165 9.70 17.58 8.81
C ASP A 165 10.41 18.06 7.54
N LEU A 166 9.73 18.90 6.75
CA LEU A 166 10.29 19.46 5.54
C LEU A 166 11.50 20.35 5.83
N ASP A 167 11.45 21.16 6.89
CA ASP A 167 12.58 21.98 7.33
C ASP A 167 13.74 21.12 7.86
N ASN A 168 13.44 20.04 8.62
CA ASN A 168 14.44 19.10 9.12
C ASN A 168 15.15 18.32 8.00
N MET A 169 14.45 18.02 6.91
CA MET A 169 14.97 17.23 5.78
C MET A 169 15.58 18.08 4.68
N LYS A 170 15.57 19.41 4.83
CA LYS A 170 15.95 20.36 3.79
C LYS A 170 17.36 20.13 3.26
N ASP A 171 18.34 19.94 4.14
CA ASP A 171 19.73 19.72 3.74
C ASP A 171 19.96 18.29 3.22
N GLU A 172 19.30 17.30 3.84
CA GLU A 172 19.46 15.90 3.46
C GLU A 172 18.91 15.61 2.06
N LEU A 173 17.71 16.13 1.77
CA LEU A 173 17.05 15.97 0.48
C LEU A 173 17.37 17.08 -0.52
N ASN A 174 18.20 18.06 -0.14
CA ASN A 174 18.55 19.23 -0.95
C ASN A 174 17.28 19.94 -1.48
N ILE A 175 16.42 20.35 -0.55
CA ILE A 175 15.12 20.95 -0.82
C ILE A 175 15.29 22.46 -1.05
N ILE A 176 14.79 22.90 -2.20
CA ILE A 176 14.72 24.31 -2.57
C ILE A 176 13.27 24.77 -2.69
N LYS A 177 13.07 26.08 -2.50
CA LYS A 177 11.81 26.74 -2.86
C LYS A 177 11.79 26.91 -4.37
N TYR A 178 10.73 26.41 -5.00
CA TYR A 178 10.46 26.57 -6.41
C TYR A 178 9.13 27.29 -6.55
N TYR A 179 9.04 28.19 -7.52
CA TYR A 179 7.79 28.86 -7.85
C TYR A 179 7.31 28.25 -9.15
N ASP A 180 6.14 27.59 -9.10
CA ASP A 180 5.55 27.00 -10.31
C ASP A 180 5.03 28.08 -11.27
N ASN A 181 4.46 27.63 -12.40
CA ASN A 181 3.94 28.51 -13.44
C ASN A 181 2.87 29.50 -12.93
N ASP A 182 2.16 29.16 -11.85
CA ASP A 182 1.14 30.02 -11.22
C ASP A 182 1.73 30.91 -10.11
N SER A 183 3.06 30.98 -9.98
CA SER A 183 3.79 31.64 -8.89
C SER A 183 3.47 31.09 -7.50
N SER A 184 2.94 29.87 -7.44
CA SER A 184 2.65 29.17 -6.20
C SER A 184 3.96 28.58 -5.66
N LYS A 185 4.20 28.80 -4.36
CA LYS A 185 5.42 28.31 -3.71
C LYS A 185 5.28 26.80 -3.47
N VAL A 186 6.11 26.02 -4.15
CA VAL A 186 6.26 24.58 -3.95
C VAL A 186 7.67 24.25 -3.48
N TYR A 187 7.83 23.06 -2.93
CA TYR A 187 9.12 22.56 -2.46
C TYR A 187 9.60 21.47 -3.41
N VAL A 188 10.84 21.60 -3.88
CA VAL A 188 11.45 20.68 -4.84
C VAL A 188 12.76 20.17 -4.28
N ALA A 189 12.92 18.85 -4.27
CA ALA A 189 14.13 18.15 -3.85
C ALA A 189 14.99 17.72 -5.05
N ASP A 190 16.30 17.67 -4.83
CA ASP A 190 17.25 16.98 -5.71
C ASP A 190 18.25 16.16 -4.87
N PRO A 191 17.79 15.06 -4.25
CA PRO A 191 18.61 14.27 -3.35
C PRO A 191 19.63 13.42 -4.11
N SER A 192 20.70 13.07 -3.42
CA SER A 192 21.53 11.93 -3.83
C SER A 192 20.75 10.62 -3.62
N TYR A 193 21.15 9.54 -4.31
CA TYR A 193 20.54 8.22 -4.08
C TYR A 193 20.71 7.76 -2.62
N MET A 194 21.84 8.09 -1.97
CA MET A 194 22.07 7.73 -0.57
C MET A 194 21.16 8.49 0.38
N SER A 195 20.97 9.80 0.16
CA SER A 195 20.04 10.61 0.96
C SER A 195 18.60 10.11 0.81
N PHE A 196 18.18 9.86 -0.44
CA PHE A 196 16.85 9.30 -0.73
C PHE A 196 16.65 7.97 0.00
N ARG A 197 17.62 7.05 -0.06
CA ARG A 197 17.53 5.76 0.63
C ARG A 197 17.55 5.89 2.15
N LYS A 198 18.30 6.84 2.71
CA LYS A 198 18.33 7.10 4.15
C LYS A 198 16.96 7.59 4.62
N TYR A 199 16.35 8.51 3.89
CA TYR A 199 14.96 8.93 4.12
C TYR A 199 14.00 7.74 4.11
N LEU A 200 14.07 6.89 3.08
CA LEU A 200 13.21 5.70 2.99
C LEU A 200 13.38 4.73 4.16
N LYS A 201 14.46 4.75 4.94
CA LYS A 201 14.58 3.90 6.14
C LYS A 201 13.80 4.45 7.34
N GLY A 202 13.53 5.75 7.37
CA GLY A 202 12.87 6.43 8.48
C GLY A 202 11.35 6.53 8.34
N ILE A 203 10.79 6.18 7.18
CA ILE A 203 9.35 6.27 6.92
C ILE A 203 8.62 4.97 7.23
N TYR A 204 7.36 5.13 7.66
CA TYR A 204 6.44 4.02 7.87
C TYR A 204 6.27 3.18 6.61
N GLU A 205 6.14 1.87 6.79
CA GLU A 205 6.13 0.90 5.70
C GLU A 205 5.08 -0.18 5.89
N TYR A 206 4.56 -0.68 4.78
CA TYR A 206 3.60 -1.77 4.79
C TYR A 206 4.13 -2.99 4.06
N SER A 207 3.90 -4.16 4.61
CA SER A 207 4.01 -5.41 3.85
C SER A 207 2.87 -5.48 2.84
N PHE A 208 3.20 -5.77 1.58
CA PHE A 208 2.22 -6.08 0.55
C PHE A 208 1.37 -7.29 0.92
N THR A 209 1.96 -8.26 1.63
CA THR A 209 1.25 -9.43 2.13
C THR A 209 0.11 -9.05 3.07
N ASP A 210 0.31 -8.09 3.97
CA ASP A 210 -0.74 -7.66 4.90
C ASP A 210 -1.84 -6.86 4.21
N ILE A 211 -1.45 -6.00 3.24
CA ILE A 211 -2.40 -5.29 2.38
C ILE A 211 -3.29 -6.29 1.63
N LEU A 212 -2.69 -7.34 1.06
CA LEU A 212 -3.41 -8.40 0.36
C LEU A 212 -4.39 -9.13 1.29
N ILE A 213 -3.98 -9.45 2.51
CA ILE A 213 -4.85 -10.08 3.51
C ILE A 213 -6.09 -9.22 3.77
N THR A 214 -5.90 -7.92 3.97
CA THR A 214 -7.00 -6.98 4.20
C THR A 214 -7.99 -6.97 3.03
N GLU A 215 -7.49 -6.89 1.79
CA GLU A 215 -8.32 -6.92 0.59
C GLU A 215 -9.10 -8.24 0.46
N LEU A 216 -8.48 -9.38 0.79
CA LEU A 216 -9.17 -10.67 0.77
C LEU A 216 -10.31 -10.74 1.79
N PHE A 217 -10.12 -10.18 3.00
CA PHE A 217 -11.18 -10.12 4.01
C PHE A 217 -12.30 -9.16 3.62
N ASP A 218 -12.02 -8.04 2.94
CA ASP A 218 -13.06 -7.17 2.38
C ASP A 218 -13.87 -7.87 1.28
N GLN A 219 -13.21 -8.62 0.41
CA GLN A 219 -13.89 -9.48 -0.58
C GLN A 219 -14.71 -10.58 0.09
N PHE A 220 -14.22 -11.15 1.19
CA PHE A 220 -14.92 -12.19 1.93
C PHE A 220 -16.17 -11.65 2.63
N GLU A 221 -16.09 -10.49 3.27
CA GLU A 221 -17.24 -9.83 3.91
C GLU A 221 -18.38 -9.65 2.90
N LYS A 222 -18.07 -9.14 1.70
CA LYS A 222 -19.06 -9.00 0.62
C LYS A 222 -19.72 -10.32 0.25
N ARG A 223 -18.97 -11.43 0.23
CA ARG A 223 -19.55 -12.77 -0.02
C ARG A 223 -20.47 -13.20 1.13
N VAL A 224 -20.07 -12.96 2.37
CA VAL A 224 -20.88 -13.26 3.57
C VAL A 224 -22.19 -12.48 3.59
N GLU A 225 -22.16 -11.22 3.17
CA GLU A 225 -23.35 -10.37 3.04
C GLU A 225 -24.29 -10.83 1.92
N LEU A 226 -23.74 -11.26 0.78
CA LEU A 226 -24.51 -11.66 -0.41
C LEU A 226 -25.10 -13.08 -0.31
N ASP A 227 -24.41 -14.04 0.31
CA ASP A 227 -24.85 -15.43 0.40
C ASP A 227 -25.19 -15.85 1.83
N SER A 228 -26.33 -15.34 2.30
CA SER A 228 -26.83 -15.61 3.66
C SER A 228 -27.15 -17.08 3.95
N ILE A 229 -27.28 -17.93 2.93
CA ILE A 229 -27.55 -19.37 3.10
C ILE A 229 -26.24 -20.09 3.38
N LYS A 230 -25.21 -19.89 2.54
CA LYS A 230 -23.90 -20.53 2.71
C LYS A 230 -23.23 -20.14 4.02
N TYR A 231 -23.30 -18.87 4.40
CA TYR A 231 -22.57 -18.34 5.56
C TYR A 231 -23.43 -18.17 6.82
N LYS A 232 -24.63 -18.75 6.86
CA LYS A 232 -25.56 -18.63 7.99
C LYS A 232 -24.91 -18.94 9.34
N ASN A 233 -24.07 -19.98 9.39
CA ASN A 233 -23.50 -20.50 10.64
C ASN A 233 -22.29 -19.70 11.15
N ILE A 234 -21.75 -18.78 10.33
CA ILE A 234 -20.61 -17.93 10.71
C ILE A 234 -20.98 -16.43 10.74
N LYS A 235 -22.24 -16.11 10.48
CA LYS A 235 -22.71 -14.72 10.45
C LYS A 235 -22.54 -14.08 11.83
N GLY A 236 -21.77 -13.00 11.88
CA GLY A 236 -21.45 -12.30 13.13
C GLY A 236 -20.33 -12.93 13.95
N LEU A 237 -19.73 -14.05 13.51
CA LEU A 237 -18.58 -14.66 14.18
C LEU A 237 -17.24 -14.04 13.77
N ILE A 238 -17.22 -13.30 12.67
CA ILE A 238 -16.03 -12.60 12.17
C ILE A 238 -16.23 -11.10 12.40
N ASN A 239 -15.28 -10.49 13.11
CA ASN A 239 -15.25 -9.04 13.29
C ASN A 239 -14.58 -8.35 12.10
N PHE A 240 -15.26 -8.33 10.95
CA PHE A 240 -14.74 -7.70 9.74
C PHE A 240 -14.37 -6.22 9.94
N LYS A 241 -15.03 -5.51 10.86
CA LYS A 241 -14.69 -4.13 11.22
C LYS A 241 -13.31 -4.02 11.87
N GLU A 242 -12.97 -4.93 12.78
CA GLU A 242 -11.66 -4.96 13.43
C GLU A 242 -10.55 -5.37 12.47
N ILE A 243 -10.80 -6.37 11.61
CA ILE A 243 -9.88 -6.75 10.53
C ILE A 243 -9.65 -5.58 9.59
N LYS A 244 -10.73 -4.87 9.23
CA LYS A 244 -10.64 -3.63 8.49
C LYS A 244 -9.89 -2.57 9.25
N ASN A 245 -9.96 -2.47 10.57
CA ASN A 245 -9.21 -1.48 11.33
C ASN A 245 -7.71 -1.78 11.34
N LEU A 246 -7.33 -3.06 11.50
CA LEU A 246 -5.95 -3.51 11.25
C LEU A 246 -5.53 -3.04 9.87
N GLY A 247 -6.40 -3.22 8.86
CA GLY A 247 -6.29 -2.75 7.49
C GLY A 247 -6.48 -1.24 7.22
N LEU A 248 -7.08 -0.46 8.12
CA LEU A 248 -7.49 0.94 7.93
C LEU A 248 -6.47 1.86 8.58
N ASP A 249 -5.63 1.37 9.49
CA ASP A 249 -4.31 1.98 9.68
C ASP A 249 -3.57 2.09 8.33
N TYR A 250 -3.80 1.16 7.38
CA TYR A 250 -3.26 1.24 6.01
C TYR A 250 -3.94 2.29 5.11
N ILE A 251 -5.18 2.73 5.38
CA ILE A 251 -5.96 3.66 4.52
C ILE A 251 -6.12 5.05 5.15
N ASN A 252 -6.28 5.15 6.47
CA ASN A 252 -6.37 6.41 7.21
C ASN A 252 -5.07 7.24 7.10
N TRP A 253 -3.97 6.60 6.68
CA TRP A 253 -2.67 7.21 6.40
C TRP A 253 -2.43 7.54 4.91
N LEU A 254 -3.50 7.81 4.16
CA LEU A 254 -3.44 8.84 3.12
C LEU A 254 -3.08 10.23 3.70
N GLN A 255 -2.92 10.33 5.01
CA GLN A 255 -2.39 11.46 5.78
C GLN A 255 -1.00 11.12 6.34
N PRO A 256 -0.09 12.11 6.42
CA PRO A 256 1.20 11.93 7.08
C PRO A 256 1.07 11.64 8.59
N PRO A 257 2.15 11.14 9.22
CA PRO A 257 2.21 10.93 10.65
C PRO A 257 1.88 12.16 11.48
N HIS A 258 1.08 11.93 12.52
CA HIS A 258 0.98 12.78 13.70
C HIS A 258 2.31 12.94 14.42
#